data_AF-A0A929AWJ6-F1
#
_entry.id   AF-A0A929AWJ6-F1
#
_cell.length_a   1.000
_cell.length_b   1.000
_cell.length_c   1.000
_cell.angle_alpha   90.00
_cell.angle_beta   90.00
_cell.angle_gamma   90.00
#
_symmetry.space_group_name_H-M   'P 1'
#
loop_
_entity.id
_entity.type
_entity.pdbx_description
1 polymer ?
#
loop_
_entity_poly.entity_id
_entity_poly.type
_entity_poly.pdbx_seq_one_letter_code
_entity_poly.pdbx_strand_id
1 'polypeptide(L)'
;MNKPERPDVTDAVNPGDKIKPGTQTVEEKSQQVAVDAPDITGEHIEVPTYFTVEEPNGDEKALHHVKDAEEISDVIRQARTDEEGNRTWR
;
A
#
# COMPACT_ATOMS: atom_id res chain seq x y z
N MET A 1 -31.26 25.97 14.93
CA MET A 1 -30.63 24.65 14.79
C MET A 1 -29.57 24.76 13.71
N ASN A 2 -28.29 24.65 14.04
CA ASN A 2 -27.23 24.62 13.03
C ASN A 2 -27.26 23.23 12.36
N LYS A 3 -27.34 23.22 11.03
CA LYS A 3 -27.29 22.01 10.22
C LYS A 3 -25.92 21.36 10.44
N PRO A 4 -25.82 20.05 10.71
CA PRO A 4 -24.50 19.41 10.78
C PRO A 4 -23.80 19.61 9.45
N GLU A 5 -22.56 20.10 9.50
CA GLU A 5 -21.70 20.17 8.33
C GLU A 5 -21.58 18.77 7.76
N ARG A 6 -21.71 18.65 6.43
CA ARG A 6 -21.54 17.37 5.76
C ARG A 6 -20.08 16.94 6.01
N PRO A 7 -19.82 15.68 6.42
CA PRO A 7 -18.45 15.21 6.58
C PRO A 7 -17.69 15.48 5.27
N ASP A 8 -16.45 15.91 5.40
CA ASP A 8 -15.60 16.16 4.25
C ASP A 8 -15.51 14.85 3.44
N VAL A 9 -15.43 14.91 2.13
CA VAL A 9 -15.32 13.70 1.29
C VAL A 9 -14.07 12.89 1.67
N THR A 10 -13.09 13.54 2.30
CA THR A 10 -11.88 12.95 2.88
C THR A 10 -12.07 12.32 4.28
N ASP A 11 -13.22 12.52 4.92
CA ASP A 11 -13.61 11.82 6.16
C ASP A 11 -14.23 10.45 5.87
N ALA A 12 -14.63 10.20 4.62
CA ALA A 12 -15.19 8.92 4.18
C ALA A 12 -14.13 7.90 3.72
N VAL A 13 -12.84 8.28 3.68
CA VAL A 13 -11.74 7.37 3.33
C VAL A 13 -11.03 6.87 4.58
N ASN A 14 -10.62 5.60 4.58
CA ASN A 14 -9.90 5.04 5.72
C ASN A 14 -8.56 5.78 5.88
N PRO A 15 -8.01 5.93 7.11
CA PRO A 15 -6.73 6.58 7.31
C PRO A 15 -5.60 6.02 6.43
N GLY A 16 -5.58 4.69 6.21
CA GLY A 16 -4.65 4.03 5.32
C GLY A 16 -4.80 4.36 3.83
N ASP A 17 -5.95 4.90 3.39
CA ASP A 17 -6.17 5.31 2.00
C ASP A 17 -5.59 6.71 1.71
N LYS A 18 -5.16 7.43 2.74
CA LYS A 18 -4.65 8.81 2.66
C LYS A 18 -3.15 8.80 2.37
N ILE A 19 -2.77 9.37 1.23
CA ILE A 19 -1.36 9.66 0.95
C ILE A 19 -0.95 10.91 1.73
N LYS A 20 0.17 10.83 2.46
CA LYS A 20 0.73 12.01 3.13
C LYS A 20 1.13 13.07 2.09
N PRO A 21 0.78 14.34 2.28
CA PRO A 21 1.19 15.39 1.35
C PRO A 21 2.70 15.61 1.42
N GLY A 22 3.35 15.68 0.26
CA GLY A 22 4.81 15.90 0.12
C GLY A 22 5.53 14.73 -0.54
N THR A 23 6.77 14.96 -0.97
CA THR A 23 7.65 13.90 -1.48
C THR A 23 8.18 13.08 -0.30
N GLN A 24 8.10 11.75 -0.41
CA GLN A 24 8.63 10.81 0.59
C GLN A 24 9.56 9.81 -0.09
N THR A 25 10.59 9.34 0.62
CA THR A 25 11.47 8.28 0.14
C THR A 25 10.79 6.91 0.19
N VAL A 26 11.42 5.89 -0.41
CA VAL A 26 10.93 4.50 -0.38
C VAL A 26 10.96 3.97 1.06
N GLU A 27 12.01 4.27 1.81
CA GLU A 27 12.17 3.89 3.21
C GLU A 27 11.11 4.53 4.12
N GLU A 28 10.76 5.80 3.86
CA GLU A 28 9.70 6.47 4.61
C GLU A 28 8.31 5.90 4.30
N LYS A 29 8.10 5.38 3.09
CA LYS A 29 6.84 4.75 2.68
C LYS A 29 6.72 3.32 3.21
N SER A 30 7.81 2.57 3.26
CA SER A 30 7.80 1.18 3.75
C SER A 30 7.46 1.07 5.25
N GLN A 31 7.68 2.13 6.03
CA GLN A 31 7.33 2.19 7.45
C GLN A 31 5.87 2.63 7.72
N GLN A 32 5.08 2.94 6.68
CA GLN A 32 3.71 3.42 6.87
C GLN A 32 2.73 2.26 7.01
N VAL A 33 1.89 2.36 8.04
CA VAL A 33 0.91 1.33 8.42
C VAL A 33 -0.50 1.85 8.21
N ALA A 34 -1.32 1.06 7.52
CA ALA A 34 -2.72 1.35 7.22
C ALA A 34 -3.65 0.88 8.34
N VAL A 35 -3.34 -0.28 8.94
CA VAL A 35 -4.08 -0.86 10.06
C VAL A 35 -3.09 -1.39 11.09
N ASP A 36 -3.29 -0.99 12.34
CA ASP A 36 -2.53 -1.46 13.50
C ASP A 36 -3.54 -1.68 14.63
N ALA A 37 -4.20 -2.85 14.63
CA ALA A 37 -5.31 -3.14 15.52
C ALA A 37 -5.59 -4.66 15.62
N PRO A 38 -6.25 -5.12 16.70
CA PRO A 38 -6.77 -6.48 16.76
C PRO A 38 -7.93 -6.69 15.79
N ASP A 39 -7.95 -7.87 15.16
CA ASP A 39 -9.06 -8.33 14.33
C ASP A 39 -10.25 -8.82 15.18
N ILE A 40 -11.29 -9.32 14.53
CA ILE A 40 -12.49 -9.82 15.23
C ILE A 40 -12.23 -11.03 16.13
N THR A 41 -11.12 -11.75 15.91
CA THR A 41 -10.69 -12.89 16.73
C THR A 41 -9.79 -12.47 17.89
N GLY A 42 -9.36 -11.20 17.91
CA GLY A 42 -8.43 -10.66 18.90
C GLY A 42 -6.97 -10.83 18.52
N GLU A 43 -6.67 -11.32 17.31
CA GLU A 43 -5.31 -11.38 16.77
C GLU A 43 -4.89 -9.98 16.31
N HIS A 44 -3.74 -9.51 16.77
CA HIS A 44 -3.22 -8.21 16.40
C HIS A 44 -2.68 -8.25 14.97
N ILE A 45 -3.28 -7.47 14.07
CA ILE A 45 -2.88 -7.39 12.67
C ILE A 45 -2.23 -6.03 12.38
N GLU A 46 -1.10 -6.09 11.67
CA GLU A 46 -0.45 -4.93 11.08
C GLU A 46 -0.53 -5.05 9.56
N VAL A 47 -1.09 -4.02 8.92
CA VAL A 47 -1.25 -3.97 7.46
C VAL A 47 -0.48 -2.76 6.93
N PRO A 48 0.53 -2.95 6.07
CA PRO A 48 1.29 -1.84 5.52
C PRO A 48 0.46 -1.03 4.51
N THR A 49 0.71 0.27 4.43
CA THR A 49 0.09 1.16 3.43
C THR A 49 0.69 0.96 2.04
N TYR A 50 1.98 0.65 1.98
CA TYR A 50 2.74 0.50 0.74
C TYR A 50 3.39 -0.89 0.66
N PHE A 51 3.45 -1.44 -0.55
CA PHE A 51 4.23 -2.62 -0.89
C PHE A 51 5.55 -2.20 -1.53
N THR A 52 6.68 -2.60 -0.93
CA THR A 52 7.99 -2.39 -1.55
C THR A 52 8.23 -3.48 -2.59
N VAL A 53 8.60 -3.07 -3.80
CA VAL A 53 8.91 -3.97 -4.92
C VAL A 53 10.23 -3.54 -5.55
N GLU A 54 11.06 -4.53 -5.88
CA GLU A 54 12.21 -4.36 -6.76
C GLU A 54 11.74 -4.51 -8.21
N GLU A 55 12.15 -3.61 -9.08
CA GLU A 55 11.88 -3.63 -10.53
C GLU A 55 12.97 -4.41 -11.30
N PRO A 56 12.76 -4.78 -12.58
CA PRO A 56 13.75 -5.53 -13.36
C PRO A 56 15.12 -4.87 -13.52
N ASN A 57 15.18 -3.54 -13.39
CA ASN A 57 16.41 -2.74 -13.40
C ASN A 57 17.14 -2.68 -12.05
N GLY A 58 16.56 -3.27 -11.00
CA GLY A 58 17.08 -3.23 -9.62
C GLY A 58 16.66 -1.99 -8.82
N ASP A 59 15.81 -1.11 -9.38
CA ASP A 59 15.27 0.03 -8.64
C ASP A 59 14.15 -0.42 -7.68
N GLU A 60 14.09 0.16 -6.49
CA GLU A 60 13.01 -0.10 -5.53
C GLU A 60 11.90 0.94 -5.63
N LYS A 61 10.64 0.48 -5.56
CA LYS A 61 9.45 1.31 -5.50
C LYS A 61 8.57 0.91 -4.33
N ALA A 62 7.92 1.89 -3.71
CA ALA A 62 6.86 1.67 -2.73
C ALA A 62 5.49 2.00 -3.35
N LEU A 63 4.69 0.95 -3.62
CA LEU A 63 3.39 1.02 -4.28
C LEU A 63 2.23 1.04 -3.27
N HIS A 64 1.37 2.04 -3.34
CA HIS A 64 0.23 2.19 -2.45
C HIS A 64 -0.86 1.16 -2.77
N HIS A 65 -1.31 0.41 -1.76
CA HIS A 65 -2.23 -0.72 -1.94
C HIS A 65 -3.54 -0.38 -2.68
N VAL A 66 -4.13 0.81 -2.47
CA VAL A 66 -5.30 1.28 -3.22
C VAL A 66 -4.95 2.03 -4.51
N LYS A 67 -4.04 3.01 -4.45
CA LYS A 67 -3.83 3.97 -5.56
C LYS A 67 -3.05 3.36 -6.73
N ASP A 68 -2.18 2.41 -6.45
CA ASP A 68 -1.26 1.83 -7.43
C ASP A 68 -1.66 0.39 -7.79
N ALA A 69 -2.95 0.04 -7.64
CA ALA A 69 -3.44 -1.32 -7.88
C ALA A 69 -3.15 -1.85 -9.29
N GLU A 70 -3.16 -0.99 -10.31
CA GLU A 70 -2.80 -1.35 -11.68
C GLU A 70 -1.31 -1.69 -11.79
N GLU A 71 -0.42 -0.84 -11.25
CA GLU A 71 1.03 -1.09 -11.24
C GLU A 71 1.38 -2.33 -10.41
N ILE A 72 0.71 -2.54 -9.28
CA ILE A 72 0.85 -3.78 -8.49
C ILE A 72 0.45 -5.00 -9.33
N SER A 73 -0.66 -4.91 -10.07
CA SER A 73 -1.09 -5.99 -10.96
C SER A 73 -0.08 -6.21 -12.10
N ASP A 74 0.52 -5.16 -12.64
CA ASP A 74 1.57 -5.22 -13.64
C ASP A 74 2.82 -5.92 -13.10
N VAL A 75 3.28 -5.54 -11.90
CA VAL A 75 4.41 -6.17 -11.21
C VAL A 75 4.14 -7.66 -11.00
N ILE A 76 2.96 -8.04 -10.51
CA ILE A 76 2.59 -9.45 -10.32
C ILE A 76 2.57 -10.21 -11.66
N ARG A 77 2.12 -9.58 -12.75
CA ARG A 77 2.08 -10.21 -14.08
C ARG A 77 3.48 -10.40 -14.68
N GLN A 78 4.41 -9.47 -14.38
CA GLN A 78 5.80 -9.52 -14.84
C GLN A 78 6.66 -10.46 -13.99
N ALA A 79 6.40 -10.53 -12.68
CA ALA A 79 7.07 -11.40 -11.74
C ALA A 79 6.60 -12.85 -11.92
N ARG A 80 7.19 -13.55 -12.90
CA ARG A 80 7.08 -15.00 -12.98
C ARG A 80 8.02 -15.63 -11.96
N THR A 81 7.79 -16.91 -11.70
CA THR A 81 8.63 -17.68 -10.81
C THR A 81 9.23 -18.85 -11.59
N ASP A 82 10.51 -19.13 -11.37
CA ASP A 82 11.13 -20.36 -11.88
C ASP A 82 10.69 -21.58 -11.04
N GLU A 83 11.23 -22.76 -11.37
CA GLU A 83 10.91 -24.00 -10.65
C GLU A 83 11.40 -24.01 -9.19
N GLU A 84 12.34 -23.13 -8.84
CA GLU A 84 12.93 -23.02 -7.51
C GLU A 84 12.23 -21.98 -6.63
N GLY A 85 11.24 -21.25 -7.17
CA GLY A 85 10.56 -20.20 -6.41
C GLY A 85 11.18 -18.82 -6.58
N ASN A 86 12.22 -18.65 -7.40
CA ASN A 86 12.87 -17.36 -7.58
C ASN A 86 12.11 -16.50 -8.60
N ARG A 87 12.06 -15.19 -8.32
CA ARG A 87 11.43 -14.22 -9.23
C ARG A 87 12.25 -14.10 -10.51
N THR A 88 11.56 -14.20 -11.64
CA THR A 88 12.12 -14.01 -12.99
C THR A 88 11.32 -12.93 -13.71
N TRP A 89 12.04 -12.00 -14.34
CA TRP A 89 11.47 -10.92 -15.15
C TRP A 89 11.35 -11.36 -16.61
N ARG A 90 10.33 -10.87 -17.32
CA ARG A 90 10.08 -11.17 -18.74
C ARG A 90 10.25 -9.96 -19.63
#